data_AF-A0A498SSP2-F1
#
_entry.id   AF-A0A498SSP2-F1
#
_cell.length_a   1.000
_cell.length_b   1.000
_cell.length_c   1.000
_cell.angle_alpha   90.00
_cell.angle_beta   90.00
_cell.angle_gamma   90.00
#
_symmetry.space_group_name_H-M   'P 1'
#
loop_
_entity.id
_entity.type
_entity.pdbx_description
1 polymer ?
#
loop_
_entity_poly.entity_id
_entity_poly.type
_entity_poly.pdbx_seq_one_letter_code
_entity_poly.pdbx_strand_id
1 'polypeptide(L)'
;SNKVDEEGEDEEIEDEEEIEEEEEIETEDEEDDDEESEESAEDKSENEQHGAAKKRQEEEYRLQYETRRKEEYERVEQELRNLREKQERRRREREQEEKELAEKIRLAEEKHRQEEISFIFKKKILSFDINSPTEESKARIEAQKRKREEERGKKQAMLAGSLAGIVSSGNNCNPNFVIQKREKTERNKNDKEREEKEEAKRAYMAKVNQKPDISHLLINDLKIKIYELHSHICKLEALKYDLEKRHERQLYDLKELHEREKQVARHRALQRGLDPNEAAASPHPPKINVASKFDRQFDRRSYGDRRIIFEKVTFPYSLKYVS
;
A
#
# COMPACT_ATOMS: atom_id res chain seq x y z
N SER A 1 18.13 -44.85 6.79
CA SER A 1 17.14 -45.20 5.76
C SER A 1 15.87 -44.42 6.07
N ASN A 2 15.35 -43.46 5.29
CA ASN A 2 15.78 -42.76 4.04
C ASN A 2 15.51 -41.24 4.27
N LYS A 3 15.93 -40.22 3.51
CA LYS A 3 16.61 -40.00 2.20
C LYS A 3 15.94 -40.54 0.92
N VAL A 4 14.94 -39.78 0.48
CA VAL A 4 14.51 -39.50 -0.90
C VAL A 4 14.11 -38.01 -0.79
N ASP A 5 14.88 -37.01 -1.23
CA ASP A 5 15.34 -36.66 -2.59
C ASP A 5 14.12 -36.27 -3.45
N GLU A 6 13.84 -34.98 -3.67
CA GLU A 6 14.57 -34.02 -4.52
C GLU A 6 14.24 -34.21 -6.00
N GLU A 7 13.23 -33.47 -6.46
CA GLU A 7 13.00 -33.05 -7.84
C GLU A 7 12.01 -31.88 -7.81
N GLY A 8 12.21 -30.90 -8.69
CA GLY A 8 11.37 -29.71 -8.82
C GLY A 8 11.32 -29.32 -10.29
N GLU A 9 10.11 -29.13 -10.81
CA GLU A 9 9.87 -28.84 -12.21
C GLU A 9 9.63 -27.33 -12.37
N ASP A 10 10.70 -26.59 -12.67
CA ASP A 10 10.62 -25.22 -13.20
C ASP A 10 10.28 -25.32 -14.70
N GLU A 11 9.01 -25.18 -15.08
CA GLU A 11 8.60 -25.03 -16.48
C GLU A 11 8.93 -23.61 -16.97
N GLU A 12 10.11 -23.44 -17.57
CA GLU A 12 10.44 -22.27 -18.38
C GLU A 12 9.59 -22.29 -19.66
N ILE A 13 8.60 -21.39 -19.75
CA ILE A 13 7.84 -21.16 -20.98
C ILE A 13 8.56 -20.06 -21.78
N GLU A 14 9.43 -20.49 -22.68
CA GLU A 14 9.89 -19.69 -23.82
C GLU A 14 8.79 -19.71 -24.90
N ASP A 15 7.87 -18.74 -24.86
CA ASP A 15 7.00 -18.44 -26.01
C ASP A 15 7.75 -17.48 -26.95
N GLU A 16 8.07 -17.95 -28.16
CA GLU A 16 8.92 -17.26 -29.14
C GLU A 16 8.21 -16.03 -29.77
N GLU A 17 8.97 -14.97 -30.09
CA GLU A 17 8.45 -13.84 -30.87
C GLU A 17 8.28 -14.26 -32.33
N GLU A 18 7.10 -14.74 -32.71
CA GLU A 18 6.76 -15.07 -34.09
C GLU A 18 6.71 -13.77 -34.94
N ILE A 19 7.69 -13.63 -35.85
CA ILE A 19 7.84 -12.47 -36.72
C ILE A 19 6.91 -12.65 -37.93
N GLU A 20 5.85 -11.84 -38.02
CA GLU A 20 5.05 -11.70 -39.24
C GLU A 20 5.94 -11.07 -40.34
N GLU A 21 6.42 -11.88 -41.28
CA GLU A 21 7.11 -11.39 -42.48
C GLU A 21 6.08 -10.75 -43.44
N GLU A 22 6.31 -9.49 -43.83
CA GLU A 22 5.46 -8.78 -44.80
C GLU A 22 5.75 -9.29 -46.21
N GLU A 23 4.91 -10.18 -46.75
CA GLU A 23 4.97 -10.58 -48.17
C GLU A 23 4.63 -9.39 -49.09
N GLU A 24 5.64 -8.74 -49.66
CA GLU A 24 5.48 -7.80 -50.78
C GLU A 24 4.98 -8.56 -52.02
N ILE A 25 3.72 -8.31 -52.41
CA ILE A 25 3.17 -8.79 -53.69
C ILE A 25 3.70 -7.88 -54.80
N GLU A 26 4.81 -8.28 -55.42
CA GLU A 26 5.24 -7.70 -56.70
C GLU A 26 4.18 -7.98 -57.78
N THR A 27 3.69 -6.92 -58.42
CA THR A 27 2.82 -7.03 -59.61
C THR A 27 3.70 -6.95 -60.86
N GLU A 28 4.02 -8.10 -61.44
CA GLU A 28 4.60 -8.16 -62.79
C GLU A 28 3.50 -7.80 -63.82
N ASP A 29 3.70 -6.70 -64.56
CA ASP A 29 2.87 -6.35 -65.71
C ASP A 29 3.30 -7.20 -66.92
N GLU A 30 2.51 -8.21 -67.29
CA GLU A 30 2.68 -8.91 -68.58
C GLU A 30 2.04 -8.06 -69.70
N GLU A 31 2.81 -7.75 -70.76
CA GLU A 31 2.32 -7.02 -71.94
C GLU A 31 1.68 -7.99 -72.95
N ASP A 32 0.34 -8.03 -72.99
CA ASP A 32 -0.44 -8.81 -73.98
C ASP A 32 -0.37 -8.18 -75.38
N ASP A 33 0.49 -8.73 -76.25
CA ASP A 33 0.57 -8.46 -77.70
C ASP A 33 -0.48 -9.30 -78.45
N ASP A 34 -1.71 -8.78 -78.61
CA ASP A 34 -2.83 -9.48 -79.29
C ASP A 34 -2.97 -9.06 -80.78
N GLU A 35 -2.79 -10.01 -81.71
CA GLU A 35 -3.02 -9.79 -83.15
C GLU A 35 -4.52 -9.80 -83.51
N GLU A 36 -5.00 -8.81 -84.30
CA GLU A 36 -6.40 -8.77 -84.75
C GLU A 36 -6.77 -10.01 -85.59
N SER A 37 -7.77 -10.78 -85.12
CA SER A 37 -8.44 -11.82 -85.91
C SER A 37 -9.97 -11.62 -85.93
N GLU A 38 -10.59 -11.80 -87.10
CA GLU A 38 -12.01 -11.48 -87.33
C GLU A 38 -12.96 -12.58 -86.80
N GLU A 39 -13.21 -12.61 -85.49
CA GLU A 39 -14.19 -13.54 -84.90
C GLU A 39 -15.66 -13.25 -85.27
N SER A 40 -16.46 -14.32 -85.32
CA SER A 40 -17.87 -14.30 -85.73
C SER A 40 -18.81 -13.70 -84.68
N ALA A 41 -20.08 -13.54 -85.02
CA ALA A 41 -21.10 -13.01 -84.12
C ALA A 41 -21.65 -14.04 -83.11
N GLU A 42 -21.41 -15.35 -83.32
CA GLU A 42 -21.88 -16.40 -82.41
C GLU A 42 -20.85 -16.66 -81.30
N ASP A 43 -19.54 -16.76 -81.63
CA ASP A 43 -18.44 -16.93 -80.67
C ASP A 43 -18.46 -15.84 -79.58
N LYS A 44 -18.72 -14.60 -79.97
CA LYS A 44 -18.81 -13.44 -79.05
C LYS A 44 -19.90 -13.62 -78.00
N SER A 45 -20.99 -14.31 -78.33
CA SER A 45 -22.07 -14.59 -77.36
C SER A 45 -21.73 -15.73 -76.39
N GLU A 46 -20.89 -16.68 -76.78
CA GLU A 46 -20.41 -17.74 -75.88
C GLU A 46 -19.26 -17.22 -74.99
N ASN A 47 -18.36 -16.40 -75.53
CA ASN A 47 -17.29 -15.74 -74.79
C ASN A 47 -17.87 -14.76 -73.73
N GLU A 48 -18.90 -13.97 -74.06
CA GLU A 48 -19.63 -13.16 -73.06
C GLU A 48 -20.28 -14.02 -71.95
N GLN A 49 -20.82 -15.20 -72.29
CA GLN A 49 -21.39 -16.13 -71.30
C GLN A 49 -20.32 -16.75 -70.40
N HIS A 50 -19.16 -17.14 -70.94
CA HIS A 50 -18.02 -17.62 -70.17
C HIS A 50 -17.43 -16.53 -69.27
N GLY A 51 -17.29 -15.30 -69.77
CA GLY A 51 -16.88 -14.13 -68.97
C GLY A 51 -17.86 -13.80 -67.84
N ALA A 52 -19.17 -13.93 -68.08
CA ALA A 52 -20.21 -13.78 -67.05
C ALA A 52 -20.18 -14.92 -66.01
N ALA A 53 -19.87 -16.15 -66.42
CA ALA A 53 -19.70 -17.28 -65.50
C ALA A 53 -18.45 -17.11 -64.61
N LYS A 54 -17.31 -16.69 -65.19
CA LYS A 54 -16.07 -16.40 -64.45
C LYS A 54 -16.30 -15.32 -63.38
N LYS A 55 -16.95 -14.21 -63.76
CA LYS A 55 -17.29 -13.11 -62.83
C LYS A 55 -18.18 -13.57 -61.66
N ARG A 56 -19.14 -14.47 -61.89
CA ARG A 56 -19.93 -15.06 -60.80
C ARG A 56 -19.10 -15.92 -59.85
N GLN A 57 -18.16 -16.71 -60.38
CA GLN A 57 -17.25 -17.50 -59.53
C GLN A 57 -16.31 -16.62 -58.71
N GLU A 58 -15.82 -15.51 -59.29
CA GLU A 58 -15.03 -14.49 -58.59
C GLU A 58 -15.85 -13.77 -57.50
N GLU A 59 -17.11 -13.42 -57.77
CA GLU A 59 -18.05 -12.84 -56.78
C GLU A 59 -18.41 -13.83 -55.66
N GLU A 60 -18.67 -15.11 -55.98
CA GLU A 60 -18.91 -16.17 -55.01
C GLU A 60 -17.66 -16.42 -54.13
N TYR A 61 -16.46 -16.43 -54.71
CA TYR A 61 -15.21 -16.58 -53.96
C TYR A 61 -14.96 -15.38 -53.03
N ARG A 62 -15.17 -14.15 -53.50
CA ARG A 62 -15.09 -12.94 -52.68
C ARG A 62 -16.10 -12.97 -51.52
N LEU A 63 -17.33 -13.43 -51.77
CA LEU A 63 -18.34 -13.57 -50.73
C LEU A 63 -17.94 -14.64 -49.69
N GLN A 64 -17.38 -15.78 -50.11
CA GLN A 64 -16.86 -16.82 -49.22
C GLN A 64 -15.62 -16.39 -48.42
N TYR A 65 -14.81 -15.47 -48.95
CA TYR A 65 -13.73 -14.82 -48.21
C TYR A 65 -14.30 -13.85 -47.16
N GLU A 66 -15.28 -13.02 -47.54
CA GLU A 66 -15.98 -12.13 -46.62
C GLU A 66 -16.70 -12.87 -45.49
N THR A 67 -17.34 -14.02 -45.74
CA THR A 67 -17.98 -14.81 -44.68
C THR A 67 -16.95 -15.41 -43.74
N ARG A 68 -15.86 -15.99 -44.25
CA ARG A 68 -14.77 -16.50 -43.39
C ARG A 68 -14.18 -15.42 -42.48
N ARG A 69 -13.91 -14.22 -43.01
CA ARG A 69 -13.45 -13.07 -42.20
C ARG A 69 -14.48 -12.67 -41.13
N LYS A 70 -15.78 -12.66 -41.44
CA LYS A 70 -16.85 -12.38 -40.47
C LYS A 70 -16.91 -13.47 -39.38
N GLU A 71 -16.82 -14.75 -39.76
CA GLU A 71 -16.78 -15.89 -38.83
C GLU A 71 -15.51 -15.91 -37.96
N GLU A 72 -14.38 -15.42 -38.44
CA GLU A 72 -13.16 -15.21 -37.64
C GLU A 72 -13.37 -14.11 -36.60
N TYR A 73 -13.86 -12.94 -37.00
CA TYR A 73 -14.17 -11.85 -36.06
C TYR A 73 -15.22 -12.28 -35.02
N GLU A 74 -16.27 -13.00 -35.41
CA GLU A 74 -17.28 -13.51 -34.47
C GLU A 74 -16.71 -14.55 -33.49
N ARG A 75 -15.80 -15.44 -33.93
CA ARG A 75 -15.10 -16.37 -33.03
C ARG A 75 -14.23 -15.63 -32.01
N VAL A 76 -13.38 -14.72 -32.48
CA VAL A 76 -12.50 -13.92 -31.61
C VAL A 76 -13.32 -13.07 -30.64
N GLU A 77 -14.45 -12.49 -31.08
CA GLU A 77 -15.30 -11.70 -30.19
C GLU A 77 -16.04 -12.58 -29.16
N GLN A 78 -16.49 -13.79 -29.55
CA GLN A 78 -17.08 -14.75 -28.61
C GLN A 78 -16.06 -15.21 -27.56
N GLU A 79 -14.82 -15.49 -27.94
CA GLU A 79 -13.74 -15.80 -26.98
C GLU A 79 -13.44 -14.62 -26.05
N LEU A 80 -13.39 -13.40 -26.58
CA LEU A 80 -13.19 -12.19 -25.78
C LEU A 80 -14.35 -11.95 -24.80
N ARG A 81 -15.61 -12.20 -25.21
CA ARG A 81 -16.79 -12.19 -24.33
C ARG A 81 -16.68 -13.27 -23.24
N ASN A 82 -16.35 -14.50 -23.61
CA ASN A 82 -16.18 -15.63 -22.69
C ASN A 82 -15.05 -15.38 -21.65
N LEU A 83 -13.94 -14.75 -22.07
CA LEU A 83 -12.86 -14.34 -21.18
C LEU A 83 -13.29 -13.22 -20.22
N ARG A 84 -14.01 -12.21 -20.71
CA ARG A 84 -14.59 -11.14 -19.89
C ARG A 84 -15.59 -11.69 -18.88
N GLU A 85 -16.49 -12.59 -19.28
CA GLU A 85 -17.45 -13.22 -18.37
C GLU A 85 -16.73 -14.07 -17.31
N LYS A 86 -15.72 -14.86 -17.67
CA LYS A 86 -14.87 -15.61 -16.71
C LYS A 86 -14.19 -14.67 -15.71
N GLN A 87 -13.66 -13.53 -16.14
CA GLN A 87 -13.06 -12.51 -15.25
C GLN A 87 -14.10 -11.84 -14.34
N GLU A 88 -15.29 -11.52 -14.87
CA GLU A 88 -16.37 -10.90 -14.12
C GLU A 88 -16.98 -11.87 -13.10
N ARG A 89 -17.13 -13.15 -13.45
CA ARG A 89 -17.54 -14.20 -12.52
C ARG A 89 -16.53 -14.35 -11.38
N ARG A 90 -15.22 -14.46 -11.70
CA ARG A 90 -14.14 -14.43 -10.69
C ARG A 90 -14.09 -13.14 -9.86
N ARG A 91 -14.68 -12.03 -10.32
CA ARG A 91 -14.83 -10.80 -9.53
C ARG A 91 -16.04 -10.87 -8.60
N ARG A 92 -17.18 -11.31 -9.13
CA ARG A 92 -18.45 -11.51 -8.42
C ARG A 92 -18.35 -12.56 -7.31
N GLU A 93 -17.66 -13.67 -7.57
CA GLU A 93 -17.34 -14.73 -6.59
C GLU A 93 -16.57 -14.14 -5.40
N ARG A 94 -15.44 -13.45 -5.64
CA ARG A 94 -14.67 -12.77 -4.59
C ARG A 94 -15.47 -11.67 -3.86
N GLU A 95 -16.30 -10.91 -4.58
CA GLU A 95 -17.15 -9.87 -3.98
C GLU A 95 -18.26 -10.47 -3.09
N GLN A 96 -18.72 -11.69 -3.40
CA GLN A 96 -19.65 -12.45 -2.54
C GLN A 96 -18.93 -13.02 -1.31
N GLU A 97 -17.75 -13.61 -1.47
CA GLU A 97 -16.89 -14.10 -0.37
C GLU A 97 -16.51 -12.96 0.59
N GLU A 98 -16.14 -11.79 0.07
CA GLU A 98 -15.82 -10.59 0.86
C GLU A 98 -17.05 -10.07 1.62
N LYS A 99 -18.23 -10.04 1.00
CA LYS A 99 -19.49 -9.66 1.67
C LYS A 99 -19.88 -10.64 2.77
N GLU A 100 -19.77 -11.94 2.52
CA GLU A 100 -20.02 -12.96 3.53
C GLU A 100 -19.03 -12.84 4.71
N LEU A 101 -17.74 -12.60 4.43
CA LEU A 101 -16.73 -12.42 5.45
C LEU A 101 -16.99 -11.14 6.28
N ALA A 102 -17.36 -10.04 5.62
CA ALA A 102 -17.73 -8.79 6.27
C ALA A 102 -18.99 -8.95 7.14
N GLU A 103 -20.01 -9.70 6.71
CA GLU A 103 -21.18 -10.00 7.52
C GLU A 103 -20.84 -10.89 8.73
N LYS A 104 -20.02 -11.93 8.52
CA LYS A 104 -19.51 -12.80 9.61
C LYS A 104 -18.72 -11.99 10.65
N ILE A 105 -17.90 -11.02 10.21
CA ILE A 105 -17.20 -10.08 11.09
C ILE A 105 -18.18 -9.16 11.83
N ARG A 106 -19.16 -8.56 11.14
CA ARG A 106 -20.15 -7.66 11.75
C ARG A 106 -21.00 -8.38 12.82
N LEU A 107 -21.40 -9.62 12.55
CA LEU A 107 -22.12 -10.47 13.51
C LEU A 107 -21.26 -10.87 14.72
N ALA A 108 -19.95 -11.05 14.53
CA ALA A 108 -19.03 -11.29 15.64
C ALA A 108 -18.83 -10.02 16.50
N GLU A 109 -18.71 -8.85 15.87
CA GLU A 109 -18.61 -7.57 16.58
C GLU A 109 -19.92 -7.25 17.34
N GLU A 110 -21.08 -7.49 16.74
CA GLU A 110 -22.37 -7.27 17.39
C GLU A 110 -22.57 -8.20 18.59
N LYS A 111 -22.15 -9.47 18.50
CA LYS A 111 -22.09 -10.39 19.65
C LYS A 111 -21.14 -9.88 20.73
N HIS A 112 -19.93 -9.42 20.37
CA HIS A 112 -18.98 -8.86 21.35
C HIS A 112 -19.56 -7.65 22.07
N ARG A 113 -20.25 -6.73 21.35
CA ARG A 113 -20.96 -5.60 21.95
C ARG A 113 -22.10 -6.05 22.89
N GLN A 114 -22.86 -7.08 22.52
CA GLN A 114 -23.90 -7.66 23.40
C GLN A 114 -23.29 -8.31 24.65
N GLU A 115 -22.16 -9.00 24.51
CA GLU A 115 -21.40 -9.59 25.63
C GLU A 115 -20.80 -8.51 26.54
N GLU A 116 -20.25 -7.42 26.00
CA GLU A 116 -19.80 -6.24 26.76
C GLU A 116 -20.96 -5.58 27.52
N ILE A 117 -22.11 -5.35 26.88
CA ILE A 117 -23.30 -4.79 27.53
C ILE A 117 -23.80 -5.73 28.64
N SER A 118 -23.84 -7.03 28.39
CA SER A 118 -24.19 -8.06 29.37
C SER A 118 -23.22 -8.08 30.55
N PHE A 119 -21.91 -7.99 30.28
CA PHE A 119 -20.87 -7.93 31.30
C PHE A 119 -20.95 -6.64 32.12
N ILE A 120 -21.17 -5.49 31.49
CA ILE A 120 -21.39 -4.19 32.17
C ILE A 120 -22.64 -4.26 33.05
N PHE A 121 -23.75 -4.84 32.55
CA PHE A 121 -25.00 -5.00 33.31
C PHE A 121 -24.83 -5.95 34.50
N LYS A 122 -24.20 -7.11 34.30
CA LYS A 122 -23.87 -8.08 35.35
C LYS A 122 -22.92 -7.50 36.41
N LYS A 123 -21.90 -6.75 35.98
CA LYS A 123 -20.99 -6.00 36.86
C LYS A 123 -21.73 -4.88 37.61
N LYS A 124 -22.71 -4.23 36.99
CA LYS A 124 -23.54 -3.20 37.62
C LYS A 124 -24.42 -3.80 38.72
N ILE A 125 -25.06 -4.95 38.49
CA ILE A 125 -25.82 -5.70 39.50
C ILE A 125 -24.89 -6.10 40.66
N LEU A 126 -23.77 -6.78 40.39
CA LEU A 126 -22.78 -7.12 41.43
C LEU A 126 -22.30 -5.89 42.22
N SER A 127 -22.08 -4.76 41.55
CA SER A 127 -21.69 -3.51 42.23
C SER A 127 -22.83 -2.89 43.04
N PHE A 128 -24.09 -3.13 42.70
CA PHE A 128 -25.25 -2.67 43.45
C PHE A 128 -25.42 -3.48 44.73
N ASP A 129 -25.32 -4.82 44.64
CA ASP A 129 -25.35 -5.71 45.80
C ASP A 129 -24.20 -5.42 46.78
N ILE A 130 -22.98 -5.20 46.27
CA ILE A 130 -21.80 -4.86 47.07
C ILE A 130 -21.90 -3.46 47.72
N ASN A 131 -22.63 -2.51 47.10
CA ASN A 131 -22.84 -1.17 47.66
C ASN A 131 -24.22 -1.02 48.34
N SER A 132 -24.88 -2.13 48.68
CA SER A 132 -26.05 -2.14 49.56
C SER A 132 -25.69 -1.43 50.88
N PRO A 133 -26.34 -0.31 51.23
CA PRO A 133 -25.80 0.59 52.23
C PRO A 133 -26.14 0.14 53.65
N THR A 134 -25.21 -0.57 54.30
CA THR A 134 -25.15 -0.58 55.77
C THR A 134 -24.91 0.85 56.25
N GLU A 135 -25.80 1.34 57.13
CA GLU A 135 -25.88 2.78 57.47
C GLU A 135 -24.58 3.33 58.07
N GLU A 136 -23.84 2.48 58.79
CA GLU A 136 -22.54 2.78 59.40
C GLU A 136 -21.49 3.33 58.41
N SER A 137 -21.52 2.89 57.15
CA SER A 137 -20.48 3.23 56.16
C SER A 137 -20.57 4.71 55.76
N LYS A 138 -21.79 5.25 55.62
CA LYS A 138 -22.03 6.64 55.24
C LYS A 138 -21.55 7.62 56.32
N ALA A 139 -21.87 7.34 57.58
CA ALA A 139 -21.48 8.17 58.73
C ALA A 139 -19.95 8.34 58.86
N ARG A 140 -19.17 7.28 58.60
CA ARG A 140 -17.69 7.33 58.68
C ARG A 140 -17.07 8.24 57.62
N ILE A 141 -17.66 8.31 56.42
CA ILE A 141 -17.15 9.13 55.31
C ILE A 141 -17.40 10.63 55.56
N GLU A 142 -18.60 10.97 56.05
CA GLU A 142 -18.98 12.36 56.34
C GLU A 142 -18.12 12.97 57.46
N ALA A 143 -17.89 12.23 58.55
CA ALA A 143 -17.00 12.63 59.63
C ALA A 143 -15.55 12.89 59.17
N GLN A 144 -15.04 12.07 58.24
CA GLN A 144 -13.70 12.26 57.67
C GLN A 144 -13.62 13.49 56.74
N LYS A 145 -14.70 13.79 56.00
CA LYS A 145 -14.77 14.97 55.12
C LYS A 145 -14.71 16.27 55.92
N ARG A 146 -15.57 16.42 56.94
CA ARG A 146 -15.62 17.61 57.82
C ARG A 146 -14.25 17.93 58.43
N LYS A 147 -13.53 16.92 58.93
CA LYS A 147 -12.20 17.10 59.54
C LYS A 147 -11.15 17.66 58.57
N ARG A 148 -11.25 17.38 57.26
CA ARG A 148 -10.35 17.94 56.22
C ARG A 148 -10.68 19.39 55.87
N GLU A 149 -11.94 19.80 55.99
CA GLU A 149 -12.38 21.17 55.70
C GLU A 149 -11.99 22.12 56.84
N GLU A 150 -12.12 21.69 58.09
CA GLU A 150 -11.65 22.42 59.28
C GLU A 150 -10.11 22.64 59.29
N GLU A 151 -9.32 21.72 58.71
CA GLU A 151 -7.87 21.89 58.55
C GLU A 151 -7.50 22.88 57.43
N ARG A 152 -8.23 22.84 56.31
CA ARG A 152 -8.01 23.77 55.18
C ARG A 152 -8.33 25.22 55.55
N GLY A 153 -9.41 25.46 56.29
CA GLY A 153 -9.76 26.81 56.75
C GLY A 153 -8.65 27.45 57.60
N LYS A 154 -8.04 26.68 58.51
CA LYS A 154 -6.91 27.16 59.34
C LYS A 154 -5.67 27.50 58.50
N LYS A 155 -5.35 26.71 57.48
CA LYS A 155 -4.24 26.98 56.54
C LYS A 155 -4.50 28.22 55.67
N GLN A 156 -5.73 28.42 55.22
CA GLN A 156 -6.12 29.58 54.41
C GLN A 156 -6.05 30.89 55.21
N ALA A 157 -6.46 30.87 56.49
CA ALA A 157 -6.39 32.03 57.38
C ALA A 157 -4.94 32.52 57.62
N MET A 158 -3.96 31.60 57.74
CA MET A 158 -2.55 31.98 57.89
C MET A 158 -1.95 32.57 56.61
N LEU A 159 -2.34 32.08 55.43
CA LEU A 159 -1.76 32.53 54.15
C LEU A 159 -2.19 33.96 53.79
N ALA A 160 -3.42 34.37 54.17
CA ALA A 160 -3.96 35.69 53.88
C ALA A 160 -3.14 36.85 54.49
N GLY A 161 -2.46 36.61 55.62
CA GLY A 161 -1.61 37.62 56.27
C GLY A 161 -0.32 37.98 55.52
N SER A 162 0.12 37.15 54.57
CA SER A 162 1.44 37.29 53.92
C SER A 162 1.38 37.98 52.54
N LEU A 163 0.21 38.29 51.99
CA LEU A 163 0.06 38.71 50.59
C LEU A 163 0.23 40.22 50.38
N ALA A 164 0.15 41.03 51.43
CA ALA A 164 0.20 42.49 51.36
C ALA A 164 1.55 43.10 50.92
N GLY A 165 2.62 42.29 50.79
CA GLY A 165 3.97 42.76 50.46
C GLY A 165 4.36 42.73 48.98
N ILE A 166 3.55 42.15 48.09
CA ILE A 166 3.96 41.85 46.69
C ILE A 166 3.13 42.65 45.68
N VAL A 167 3.30 43.98 45.69
CA VAL A 167 2.70 44.91 44.72
C VAL A 167 3.70 45.95 44.20
N SER A 168 4.99 45.58 44.10
CA SER A 168 6.07 46.41 43.57
C SER A 168 6.94 45.63 42.59
N SER A 169 7.24 46.26 41.45
CA SER A 169 7.91 45.68 40.27
C SER A 169 7.08 44.62 39.50
N GLY A 170 7.00 44.65 38.17
CA GLY A 170 7.53 45.64 37.22
C GLY A 170 8.06 44.99 35.94
N ASN A 171 7.42 45.33 34.81
CA ASN A 171 7.80 45.09 33.41
C ASN A 171 9.08 44.30 33.10
N ASN A 172 8.94 43.28 32.24
CA ASN A 172 9.77 43.18 31.04
C ASN A 172 9.06 42.39 29.93
N CYS A 173 9.42 42.66 28.68
CA CYS A 173 8.78 42.08 27.49
C CYS A 173 9.76 41.19 26.68
N ASN A 174 9.21 40.37 25.79
CA ASN A 174 9.91 39.92 24.58
C ASN A 174 8.86 39.45 23.54
N PRO A 175 9.05 39.70 22.23
CA PRO A 175 8.06 39.35 21.22
C PRO A 175 8.12 37.87 20.81
N ASN A 176 6.97 37.34 20.40
CA ASN A 176 6.89 36.08 19.68
C ASN A 176 7.45 36.21 18.25
N PHE A 177 7.55 35.07 17.54
CA PHE A 177 7.91 34.94 16.11
C PHE A 177 9.40 35.05 15.74
N VAL A 178 10.20 34.09 16.22
CA VAL A 178 11.42 33.62 15.51
C VAL A 178 11.27 32.12 15.20
N ILE A 179 10.94 31.78 13.96
CA ILE A 179 10.79 30.37 13.53
C ILE A 179 12.16 29.83 13.12
N GLN A 180 12.88 29.24 14.08
CA GLN A 180 14.09 28.46 13.78
C GLN A 180 13.70 27.13 13.11
N LYS A 181 14.37 26.75 12.01
CA LYS A 181 14.13 25.49 11.29
C LYS A 181 14.43 24.29 12.20
N ARG A 182 13.42 23.43 12.46
CA ARG A 182 13.43 22.38 13.49
C ARG A 182 14.15 21.08 13.12
N GLU A 183 14.93 21.06 12.05
CA GLU A 183 15.46 19.85 11.40
C GLU A 183 16.35 18.98 12.30
N LYS A 184 17.04 19.58 13.29
CA LYS A 184 17.83 18.86 14.31
C LYS A 184 17.06 18.54 15.59
N THR A 185 15.86 19.10 15.79
CA THR A 185 15.10 18.96 17.04
C THR A 185 14.31 17.64 17.10
N GLU A 186 13.90 17.09 15.96
CA GLU A 186 12.92 15.99 15.94
C GLU A 186 13.57 14.61 16.16
N ARG A 187 14.79 14.37 15.64
CA ARG A 187 15.56 13.17 16.01
C ARG A 187 15.79 13.10 17.53
N ASN A 188 16.29 14.20 18.10
CA ASN A 188 16.47 14.40 19.54
C ASN A 188 15.17 14.32 20.38
N LYS A 189 13.97 14.34 19.78
CA LYS A 189 12.71 14.01 20.49
C LYS A 189 12.47 12.51 20.46
N ASN A 190 12.56 11.88 19.29
CA ASN A 190 12.34 10.45 19.14
C ASN A 190 13.33 9.62 19.98
N ASP A 191 14.60 10.06 20.04
CA ASP A 191 15.64 9.44 20.86
C ASP A 191 15.33 9.55 22.36
N LYS A 192 14.80 10.70 22.81
CA LYS A 192 14.36 10.91 24.21
C LYS A 192 13.08 10.17 24.55
N GLU A 193 12.08 10.19 23.69
CA GLU A 193 10.84 9.44 23.87
C GLU A 193 11.11 7.91 23.91
N ARG A 194 12.14 7.45 23.18
CA ARG A 194 12.66 6.10 23.30
C ARG A 194 13.36 5.86 24.64
N GLU A 195 14.25 6.75 25.07
CA GLU A 195 14.94 6.66 26.37
C GLU A 195 13.94 6.65 27.55
N GLU A 196 12.94 7.53 27.52
CA GLU A 196 11.81 7.59 28.47
C GLU A 196 11.01 6.27 28.50
N LYS A 197 10.78 5.63 27.34
CA LYS A 197 10.11 4.31 27.25
C LYS A 197 11.00 3.18 27.77
N GLU A 198 12.30 3.21 27.49
CA GLU A 198 13.25 2.22 28.01
C GLU A 198 13.43 2.36 29.54
N GLU A 199 13.44 3.57 30.08
CA GLU A 199 13.44 3.81 31.52
C GLU A 199 12.11 3.44 32.18
N ALA A 200 10.97 3.79 31.59
CA ALA A 200 9.66 3.37 32.09
C ALA A 200 9.53 1.84 32.11
N LYS A 201 10.05 1.14 31.09
CA LYS A 201 10.16 -0.33 31.07
C LYS A 201 11.09 -0.83 32.18
N ARG A 202 12.25 -0.20 32.41
CA ARG A 202 13.19 -0.55 33.47
C ARG A 202 12.56 -0.40 34.87
N ALA A 203 11.85 0.70 35.11
CA ALA A 203 11.14 0.97 36.36
C ALA A 203 9.97 0.00 36.59
N TYR A 204 9.21 -0.33 35.54
CA TYR A 204 8.16 -1.35 35.59
C TYR A 204 8.73 -2.74 35.91
N MET A 205 9.81 -3.16 35.22
CA MET A 205 10.47 -4.43 35.49
C MET A 205 11.07 -4.50 36.90
N ALA A 206 11.64 -3.39 37.42
CA ALA A 206 12.11 -3.33 38.80
C ALA A 206 10.97 -3.55 39.82
N LYS A 207 9.77 -3.02 39.55
CA LYS A 207 8.58 -3.25 40.37
C LYS A 207 8.04 -4.69 40.26
N VAL A 208 8.05 -5.29 39.07
CA VAL A 208 7.62 -6.68 38.85
C VAL A 208 8.59 -7.68 39.47
N ASN A 209 9.90 -7.41 39.41
CA ASN A 209 10.96 -8.26 39.96
C ASN A 209 11.11 -8.11 41.49
N GLN A 210 10.28 -7.31 42.16
CA GLN A 210 10.30 -7.19 43.61
C GLN A 210 9.88 -8.52 44.26
N LYS A 211 10.83 -9.19 44.92
CA LYS A 211 10.56 -10.45 45.62
C LYS A 211 9.48 -10.24 46.69
N PRO A 212 8.50 -11.15 46.84
CA PRO A 212 7.56 -11.09 47.95
C PRO A 212 8.31 -11.26 49.27
N ASP A 213 7.93 -10.48 50.29
CA ASP A 213 8.41 -10.73 51.64
C ASP A 213 7.80 -12.03 52.18
N ILE A 214 8.65 -12.88 52.73
CA ILE A 214 8.34 -14.19 53.29
C ILE A 214 8.76 -14.32 54.76
N SER A 215 9.36 -13.27 55.33
CA SER A 215 10.06 -13.28 56.61
C SER A 215 9.15 -13.50 57.83
N HIS A 216 7.84 -13.26 57.66
CA HIS A 216 6.84 -13.23 58.72
C HIS A 216 5.57 -14.04 58.42
N LEU A 217 5.60 -14.93 57.41
CA LEU A 217 4.45 -15.76 57.01
C LEU A 217 4.45 -17.12 57.74
N LEU A 218 3.28 -17.62 58.14
CA LEU A 218 3.16 -18.98 58.67
C LEU A 218 3.16 -20.03 57.53
N ILE A 219 3.41 -21.29 57.88
CA ILE A 219 3.51 -22.41 56.93
C ILE A 219 2.25 -22.56 56.04
N ASN A 220 1.07 -22.22 56.54
CA ASN A 220 -0.17 -22.27 55.73
C ASN A 220 -0.28 -21.07 54.79
N ASP A 221 0.13 -19.88 55.21
CA ASP A 221 0.13 -18.67 54.36
C ASP A 221 1.16 -18.80 53.24
N LEU A 222 2.32 -19.42 53.52
CA LEU A 222 3.33 -19.79 52.51
C LEU A 222 2.75 -20.74 51.45
N LYS A 223 1.96 -21.75 51.84
CA LYS A 223 1.27 -22.63 50.88
C LYS A 223 0.29 -21.85 50.00
N ILE A 224 -0.55 -20.99 50.61
CA ILE A 224 -1.48 -20.12 49.88
C ILE A 224 -0.70 -19.24 48.89
N LYS A 225 0.42 -18.65 49.32
CA LYS A 225 1.23 -17.78 48.46
C LYS A 225 1.90 -18.51 47.30
N ILE A 226 2.31 -19.77 47.49
CA ILE A 226 2.80 -20.64 46.41
C ILE A 226 1.70 -20.86 45.36
N TYR A 227 0.46 -21.17 45.78
CA TYR A 227 -0.66 -21.34 44.85
C TYR A 227 -1.05 -20.05 44.12
N GLU A 228 -1.01 -18.89 44.80
CA GLU A 228 -1.21 -17.57 44.17
C GLU A 228 -0.16 -17.31 43.08
N LEU A 229 1.13 -17.49 43.41
CA LEU A 229 2.24 -17.27 42.49
C LEU A 229 2.17 -18.21 41.29
N HIS A 230 1.89 -19.50 41.52
CA HIS A 230 1.67 -20.48 40.44
C HIS A 230 0.51 -20.06 39.53
N SER A 231 -0.65 -19.70 40.10
CA SER A 231 -1.80 -19.21 39.33
C SER A 231 -1.48 -17.94 38.55
N HIS A 232 -0.63 -17.05 39.09
CA HIS A 232 -0.20 -15.85 38.40
C HIS A 232 0.75 -16.15 37.23
N ILE A 233 1.72 -17.05 37.41
CA ILE A 233 2.64 -17.50 36.36
C ILE A 233 1.87 -18.11 35.18
N CYS A 234 0.91 -19.02 35.44
CA CYS A 234 0.10 -19.61 34.36
C CYS A 234 -0.69 -18.55 33.56
N LYS A 235 -1.17 -17.49 34.22
CA LYS A 235 -1.86 -16.37 33.56
C LYS A 235 -0.89 -15.50 32.74
N LEU A 236 0.33 -15.28 33.22
CA LEU A 236 1.35 -14.52 32.50
C LEU A 236 1.84 -15.27 31.26
N GLU A 237 2.06 -16.58 31.32
CA GLU A 237 2.45 -17.38 30.16
C GLU A 237 1.33 -17.44 29.10
N ALA A 238 0.05 -17.54 29.49
CA ALA A 238 -1.06 -17.45 28.56
C ALA A 238 -1.14 -16.07 27.86
N LEU A 239 -1.04 -14.98 28.63
CA LEU A 239 -1.03 -13.62 28.07
C LEU A 239 0.19 -13.35 27.18
N LYS A 240 1.35 -13.95 27.51
CA LYS A 240 2.56 -13.91 26.68
C LYS A 240 2.32 -14.62 25.35
N TYR A 241 1.76 -15.82 25.35
CA TYR A 241 1.41 -16.54 24.11
C TYR A 241 0.46 -15.74 23.21
N ASP A 242 -0.59 -15.13 23.79
CA ASP A 242 -1.52 -14.27 23.04
C ASP A 242 -0.83 -13.02 22.43
N LEU A 243 0.13 -12.45 23.15
CA LEU A 243 0.93 -11.31 22.68
C LEU A 243 1.96 -11.72 21.62
N GLU A 244 2.63 -12.86 21.77
CA GLU A 244 3.53 -13.44 20.76
C GLU A 244 2.74 -13.75 19.47
N LYS A 245 1.57 -14.39 19.58
CA LYS A 245 0.66 -14.64 18.45
C LYS A 245 0.00 -13.38 17.88
N ARG A 246 -0.02 -12.26 18.59
CA ARG A 246 -0.37 -10.95 18.01
C ARG A 246 0.82 -10.33 17.27
N HIS A 247 2.02 -10.45 17.83
CA HIS A 247 3.25 -9.91 17.24
C HIS A 247 3.63 -10.63 15.94
N GLU A 248 3.51 -11.95 15.87
CA GLU A 248 3.69 -12.74 14.64
C GLU A 248 2.80 -12.24 13.49
N ARG A 249 1.53 -11.95 13.77
CA ARG A 249 0.59 -11.38 12.78
C ARG A 249 1.02 -9.99 12.34
N GLN A 250 1.39 -9.11 13.27
CA GLN A 250 1.91 -7.77 12.94
C GLN A 250 3.20 -7.83 12.10
N LEU A 251 4.07 -8.82 12.32
CA LEU A 251 5.27 -9.03 11.50
C LEU A 251 4.93 -9.54 10.09
N TYR A 252 3.90 -10.39 9.95
CA TYR A 252 3.36 -10.79 8.65
C TYR A 252 2.79 -9.57 7.90
N ASP A 253 1.92 -8.79 8.54
CA ASP A 253 1.29 -7.59 7.96
C ASP A 253 2.35 -6.59 7.47
N LEU A 254 3.40 -6.34 8.27
CA LEU A 254 4.51 -5.46 7.92
C LEU A 254 5.34 -6.01 6.75
N LYS A 255 5.60 -7.33 6.70
CA LYS A 255 6.30 -7.97 5.57
C LYS A 255 5.50 -7.85 4.27
N GLU A 256 4.19 -8.07 4.34
CA GLU A 256 3.28 -7.98 3.19
C GLU A 256 3.13 -6.53 2.70
N LEU A 257 3.03 -5.56 3.61
CA LEU A 257 3.05 -4.12 3.28
C LEU A 257 4.36 -3.70 2.60
N HIS A 258 5.51 -4.19 3.07
CA HIS A 258 6.81 -3.83 2.48
C HIS A 258 7.02 -4.43 1.09
N GLU A 259 6.56 -5.67 0.84
CA GLU A 259 6.61 -6.23 -0.53
C GLU A 259 5.63 -5.51 -1.47
N ARG A 260 4.43 -5.10 -1.00
CA ARG A 260 3.53 -4.23 -1.78
C ARG A 260 4.17 -2.87 -2.08
N GLU A 261 4.84 -2.24 -1.12
CA GLU A 261 5.57 -0.98 -1.30
C GLU A 261 6.65 -1.12 -2.38
N LYS A 262 7.44 -2.20 -2.32
CA LYS A 262 8.48 -2.55 -3.30
C LYS A 262 7.92 -2.85 -4.70
N GLN A 263 6.80 -3.56 -4.81
CA GLN A 263 6.08 -3.76 -6.08
C GLN A 263 5.59 -2.42 -6.66
N VAL A 264 4.98 -1.56 -5.83
CA VAL A 264 4.54 -0.22 -6.21
C VAL A 264 5.71 0.67 -6.62
N ALA A 265 6.87 0.57 -5.96
CA ALA A 265 8.09 1.28 -6.34
C ALA A 265 8.61 0.84 -7.71
N ARG A 266 8.74 -0.49 -7.95
CA ARG A 266 9.12 -1.07 -9.24
C ARG A 266 8.20 -0.62 -10.37
N HIS A 267 6.88 -0.71 -10.18
CA HIS A 267 5.89 -0.28 -11.17
C HIS A 267 5.96 1.24 -11.44
N ARG A 268 6.16 2.06 -10.40
CA ARG A 268 6.37 3.52 -10.53
C ARG A 268 7.68 3.90 -11.24
N ALA A 269 8.69 3.02 -11.23
CA ALA A 269 9.93 3.18 -11.98
C ALA A 269 9.76 2.82 -13.46
N LEU A 270 9.15 1.66 -13.75
CA LEU A 270 8.75 1.24 -15.11
C LEU A 270 7.94 2.34 -15.81
N GLN A 271 6.88 2.84 -15.16
CA GLN A 271 6.05 3.94 -15.66
C GLN A 271 6.79 5.27 -15.89
N ARG A 272 8.02 5.42 -15.39
CA ARG A 272 8.89 6.60 -15.60
C ARG A 272 10.04 6.35 -16.58
N GLY A 273 10.16 5.14 -17.14
CA GLY A 273 11.31 4.76 -17.96
C GLY A 273 12.62 4.68 -17.17
N LEU A 274 12.53 4.35 -15.88
CA LEU A 274 13.66 4.22 -14.95
C LEU A 274 13.89 2.74 -14.60
N ASP A 275 15.14 2.33 -14.49
CA ASP A 275 15.51 0.94 -14.18
C ASP A 275 14.86 0.48 -12.86
N PRO A 276 14.03 -0.59 -12.86
CA PRO A 276 13.35 -1.07 -11.66
C PRO A 276 14.30 -1.54 -10.56
N ASN A 277 15.50 -1.98 -10.92
CA ASN A 277 16.51 -2.48 -9.98
C ASN A 277 17.27 -1.31 -9.34
N GLU A 278 17.72 -0.32 -10.13
CA GLU A 278 18.34 0.89 -9.56
C GLU A 278 17.33 1.68 -8.70
N ALA A 279 16.09 1.83 -9.16
CA ALA A 279 15.04 2.59 -8.47
C ALA A 279 14.48 1.91 -7.20
N ALA A 280 14.50 0.57 -7.11
CA ALA A 280 14.02 -0.15 -5.92
C ALA A 280 15.12 -0.45 -4.89
N ALA A 281 16.41 -0.45 -5.29
CA ALA A 281 17.53 -0.73 -4.39
C ALA A 281 18.25 0.55 -3.88
N SER A 282 18.15 1.68 -4.59
CA SER A 282 18.81 2.93 -4.19
C SER A 282 18.08 3.65 -3.04
N PRO A 283 18.77 3.99 -1.93
CA PRO A 283 18.24 4.90 -0.91
C PRO A 283 18.08 6.36 -1.39
N HIS A 284 18.63 6.68 -2.56
CA HIS A 284 18.58 8.00 -3.18
C HIS A 284 17.58 8.00 -4.35
N PRO A 285 16.90 9.12 -4.65
CA PRO A 285 15.99 9.21 -5.80
C PRO A 285 16.64 8.71 -7.10
N PRO A 286 15.91 7.95 -7.93
CA PRO A 286 16.47 7.38 -9.16
C PRO A 286 16.94 8.50 -10.10
N LYS A 287 18.06 8.24 -10.80
CA LYS A 287 18.71 9.21 -11.68
C LYS A 287 17.79 9.59 -12.84
N ILE A 288 17.38 10.85 -12.88
CA ILE A 288 16.62 11.39 -14.02
C ILE A 288 17.60 11.64 -15.16
N ASN A 289 17.36 11.02 -16.31
CA ASN A 289 18.09 11.32 -17.54
C ASN A 289 17.73 12.74 -18.02
N VAL A 290 18.58 13.72 -17.70
CA VAL A 290 18.39 15.13 -18.06
C VAL A 290 18.66 15.42 -19.55
N ALA A 291 19.42 14.55 -20.22
CA ALA A 291 19.58 14.60 -21.67
C ALA A 291 18.45 13.82 -22.35
N SER A 292 17.76 14.46 -23.30
CA SER A 292 16.78 13.78 -24.14
C SER A 292 17.45 12.74 -25.04
N LYS A 293 16.76 11.64 -25.41
CA LYS A 293 17.23 10.73 -26.46
C LYS A 293 17.46 11.47 -27.80
N PHE A 294 16.76 12.58 -28.02
CA PHE A 294 16.92 13.45 -29.19
C PHE A 294 18.01 14.52 -29.05
N ASP A 295 18.59 14.71 -27.86
CA ASP A 295 19.69 15.67 -27.62
C ASP A 295 21.01 15.20 -28.28
N ARG A 296 21.07 13.91 -28.63
CA ARG A 296 22.13 13.31 -29.44
C ARG A 296 21.73 13.10 -30.90
N GLN A 297 21.07 14.09 -31.52
CA GLN A 297 21.04 14.11 -32.99
C GLN A 297 22.48 14.22 -33.53
N PHE A 298 22.95 13.17 -34.18
CA PHE A 298 24.24 13.19 -34.87
C PHE A 298 24.18 14.25 -35.98
N ASP A 299 25.05 15.26 -35.89
CA ASP A 299 25.02 16.39 -36.82
C ASP A 299 25.38 15.93 -38.24
N ARG A 300 24.35 15.79 -39.09
CA ARG A 300 24.45 15.28 -40.47
C ARG A 300 25.22 16.23 -41.41
N ARG A 301 25.58 17.43 -40.98
CA ARG A 301 26.38 18.39 -41.76
C ARG A 301 27.83 17.92 -41.89
N SER A 302 28.51 18.30 -42.97
CA SER A 302 29.90 17.91 -43.20
C SER A 302 30.84 18.53 -42.17
N TYR A 303 32.04 17.97 -42.01
CA TYR A 303 33.08 18.56 -41.16
C TYR A 303 33.40 20.00 -41.56
N GLY A 304 33.37 20.33 -42.87
CA GLY A 304 33.53 21.69 -43.38
C GLY A 304 32.43 22.64 -42.89
N ASP A 305 31.17 22.25 -43.01
CA ASP A 305 30.01 23.07 -42.61
C ASP A 305 30.01 23.33 -41.10
N ARG A 306 30.26 22.29 -40.30
CA ARG A 306 30.37 22.40 -38.84
C ARG A 306 31.52 23.32 -38.45
N ARG A 307 32.68 23.19 -39.10
CA ARG A 307 33.83 24.09 -38.91
C ARG A 307 33.47 25.54 -39.25
N ILE A 308 32.77 25.79 -40.36
CA ILE A 308 32.35 27.15 -40.75
C ILE A 308 31.46 27.78 -39.67
N ILE A 309 30.52 27.05 -39.08
CA ILE A 309 29.62 27.57 -38.04
C ILE A 309 30.39 27.98 -36.77
N PHE A 310 31.43 27.23 -36.38
CA PHE A 310 32.22 27.53 -35.18
C PHE A 310 33.36 28.55 -35.41
N GLU A 311 33.99 28.58 -36.59
CA GLU A 311 35.01 29.58 -36.93
C GLU A 311 34.41 30.92 -37.36
N LYS A 312 33.21 30.91 -37.95
CA LYS A 312 32.46 32.10 -38.38
C LYS A 312 31.10 32.12 -37.68
N VAL A 313 31.12 32.38 -36.38
CA VAL A 313 29.89 32.64 -35.61
C VAL A 313 29.24 33.92 -36.14
N THR A 314 28.31 33.76 -37.08
CA THR A 314 27.55 34.87 -37.67
C THR A 314 26.50 35.35 -36.69
N PHE A 315 26.89 36.21 -35.75
CA PHE A 315 25.97 36.94 -34.88
C PHE A 315 25.00 37.75 -35.76
N PRO A 316 23.69 37.45 -35.77
CA PRO A 316 22.75 38.08 -36.71
C PRO A 316 22.42 39.54 -36.38
N TYR A 317 22.91 40.06 -35.25
CA TYR A 317 22.70 41.44 -34.80
C TYR A 317 24.01 42.08 -34.34
N SER A 318 24.77 42.64 -35.28
CA SER A 318 25.75 43.66 -34.94
C SER A 318 25.02 44.97 -34.63
N LEU A 319 24.99 45.39 -33.36
CA LEU A 319 24.48 46.70 -33.00
C LEU A 319 25.34 47.77 -33.66
N LYS A 320 24.78 48.46 -34.66
CA LYS A 320 25.35 49.70 -35.20
C LYS A 320 25.20 50.80 -34.15
N TYR A 321 26.19 50.92 -33.27
CA TYR A 321 26.38 52.13 -32.49
C TYR A 321 26.66 53.28 -33.45
N VAL A 322 25.69 54.19 -33.57
CA VAL A 322 25.85 55.45 -34.31
C VAL A 322 26.69 56.40 -33.44
N SER A 323 27.75 56.93 -34.03
CA SER A 323 28.64 57.96 -33.46
C SER A 323 28.17 59.36 -33.81
#